data_AF-A0A4R2HX94-F1
#
_entry.id   AF-A0A4R2HX94-F1
#
_cell.length_a   1.000
_cell.length_b   1.000
_cell.length_c   1.000
_cell.angle_alpha   90.00
_cell.angle_beta   90.00
_cell.angle_gamma   90.00
#
_symmetry.space_group_name_H-M   'P 1'
#
loop_
_entity.id
_entity.type
_entity.pdbx_description
1 polymer ?
#
loop_
_entity_poly.entity_id
_entity_poly.type
_entity_poly.pdbx_seq_one_letter_code
_entity_poly.pdbx_strand_id
1 'polypeptide(L)'
;MITRILAVAAFAALVLAGCADTPDGGGTPTTASESTGEPSPEPTDPESTQTEVDKPSIKVATAPIGGAPDEAGVRQCTPVSWLADDIPDGTTVTLGSPKLDPKDIFELDQSACSDDRRQCANVVWTTDDDDSCFVGARQVAAGDENVHVLVPAEVTCATEEDCARIDEEARKRGSQVYFITGELETTDPPPTESTPTETPSGG
;
A
#
# COMPACT_ATOMS: atom_id res chain seq x y z
N MET A 1 0.58 43.92 -21.68
CA MET A 1 1.54 44.61 -20.79
C MET A 1 1.89 43.60 -19.70
N ILE A 2 3.09 43.09 -19.44
CA ILE A 2 4.47 43.38 -19.83
C ILE A 2 5.24 42.04 -19.74
N THR A 3 6.09 41.79 -20.74
CA THR A 3 7.08 40.71 -20.92
C THR A 3 8.24 40.78 -19.92
N ARG A 4 8.81 39.63 -19.48
CA ARG A 4 10.27 39.26 -19.30
C ARG A 4 10.33 37.73 -18.99
N ILE A 5 10.86 36.78 -19.77
CA ILE A 5 12.20 36.43 -20.34
C ILE A 5 13.35 36.32 -19.32
N LEU A 6 14.01 35.15 -19.36
CA LEU A 6 15.44 34.77 -19.09
C LEU A 6 15.55 33.65 -18.03
N ALA A 7 16.42 32.63 -18.09
CA ALA A 7 17.34 32.07 -19.10
C ALA A 7 17.92 30.74 -18.55
N VAL A 8 18.49 29.96 -19.46
CA VAL A 8 19.16 28.65 -19.35
C VAL A 8 20.40 28.66 -18.44
N ALA A 9 20.66 27.55 -17.73
CA ALA A 9 22.01 27.16 -17.32
C ALA A 9 22.17 25.63 -17.31
N ALA A 10 22.83 25.11 -18.35
CA ALA A 10 23.35 23.76 -18.43
C ALA A 10 24.73 23.69 -17.74
N PHE A 11 24.97 22.64 -16.95
CA PHE A 11 26.31 22.31 -16.47
C PHE A 11 26.59 20.83 -16.76
N ALA A 12 27.41 20.60 -17.78
CA ALA A 12 28.10 19.35 -18.03
C ALA A 12 29.47 19.40 -17.34
N ALA A 13 29.81 18.37 -16.57
CA ALA A 13 31.15 18.18 -16.05
C ALA A 13 31.59 16.73 -16.28
N LEU A 14 32.47 16.55 -17.28
CA LEU A 14 33.31 15.38 -17.49
C LEU A 14 34.24 15.17 -16.30
N VAL A 15 34.43 13.92 -15.87
CA VAL A 15 35.68 13.49 -15.20
C VAL A 15 36.18 12.19 -15.84
N LEU A 16 37.31 12.31 -16.53
CA LEU A 16 38.17 11.24 -17.00
C LEU A 16 39.25 10.98 -15.93
N ALA A 17 39.42 9.73 -15.51
CA ALA A 17 40.65 9.14 -14.97
C ALA A 17 40.47 7.61 -14.99
N GLY A 18 41.29 6.75 -15.57
CA GLY A 18 42.69 6.89 -15.99
C GLY A 18 43.62 6.25 -14.97
N CYS A 19 43.72 4.91 -14.96
CA CYS A 19 44.84 4.18 -14.33
C CYS A 19 45.28 3.04 -15.26
N ALA A 20 46.45 3.25 -15.87
CA ALA A 20 47.30 2.20 -16.41
C ALA A 20 48.20 1.69 -15.27
N ASP A 21 48.61 0.42 -15.29
CA ASP A 21 49.99 -0.01 -14.99
C ASP A 21 50.16 -1.53 -15.18
N THR A 22 51.09 -1.89 -16.05
CA THR A 22 51.66 -3.24 -16.25
C THR A 22 53.10 -3.22 -15.72
N PRO A 23 53.63 -4.33 -15.17
CA PRO A 23 54.90 -4.79 -15.70
C PRO A 23 55.02 -6.31 -15.88
N ASP A 24 55.72 -6.63 -16.98
CA ASP A 24 56.40 -7.85 -17.39
C ASP A 24 57.12 -8.64 -16.29
N GLY A 25 57.21 -9.97 -16.49
CA GLY A 25 58.09 -10.83 -15.69
C GLY A 25 58.17 -12.27 -16.22
N GLY A 26 58.89 -12.47 -17.33
CA GLY A 26 59.24 -13.80 -17.84
C GLY A 26 60.46 -14.42 -17.14
N GLY A 27 60.46 -15.76 -17.05
CA GLY A 27 61.68 -16.59 -17.07
C GLY A 27 61.88 -17.58 -15.90
N THR A 28 61.68 -18.89 -16.17
CA THR A 28 62.67 -20.01 -16.06
C THR A 28 61.93 -21.37 -16.04
N PRO A 29 62.33 -22.38 -16.82
CA PRO A 29 61.68 -23.69 -16.81
C PRO A 29 62.16 -24.51 -15.61
N THR A 30 61.26 -24.80 -14.68
CA THR A 30 61.52 -25.72 -13.56
C THR A 30 61.15 -27.14 -13.97
N THR A 31 62.13 -28.03 -13.82
CA THR A 31 62.08 -29.49 -13.91
C THR A 31 60.73 -30.07 -13.47
N ALA A 32 60.07 -30.80 -14.38
CA ALA A 32 58.90 -31.61 -14.07
C ALA A 32 59.32 -32.81 -13.22
N SER A 33 59.12 -32.72 -11.91
CA SER A 33 58.96 -33.90 -11.07
C SER A 33 57.49 -34.32 -11.14
N GLU A 34 57.20 -35.47 -11.76
CA GLU A 34 55.91 -36.14 -11.63
C GLU A 34 55.69 -36.46 -10.14
N SER A 35 54.91 -35.61 -9.48
CA SER A 35 54.35 -35.91 -8.18
C SER A 35 53.04 -36.63 -8.42
N THR A 36 53.00 -37.94 -8.14
CA THR A 36 51.75 -38.68 -7.91
C THR A 36 51.13 -38.17 -6.61
N GLY A 37 50.53 -36.98 -6.68
CA GLY A 37 49.81 -36.33 -5.59
C GLY A 37 48.32 -36.63 -5.67
N GLU A 38 47.75 -37.01 -4.54
CA GLU A 38 46.31 -37.09 -4.26
C GLU A 38 45.59 -35.79 -4.72
N PRO A 39 44.33 -35.84 -5.21
CA PRO A 39 43.64 -34.64 -5.67
C PRO A 39 43.64 -33.56 -4.59
N SER A 40 43.99 -32.34 -4.97
CA SER A 40 44.02 -31.19 -4.06
C SER A 40 42.62 -30.98 -3.46
N PRO A 41 42.49 -30.78 -2.14
CA PRO A 41 41.20 -30.53 -1.51
C PRO A 41 40.54 -29.29 -2.11
N GLU A 42 39.24 -29.35 -2.33
CA GLU A 42 38.47 -28.19 -2.77
C GLU A 42 38.66 -27.02 -1.78
N PRO A 43 38.87 -25.78 -2.27
CA PRO A 43 38.97 -24.62 -1.41
C PRO A 43 37.67 -24.47 -0.62
N THR A 44 37.76 -24.67 0.70
CA THR A 44 36.64 -24.47 1.64
C THR A 44 36.60 -22.99 2.04
N ASP A 45 36.53 -22.10 1.05
CA ASP A 45 36.29 -20.69 1.35
C ASP A 45 34.86 -20.57 1.92
N PRO A 46 34.66 -19.79 2.99
CA PRO A 46 33.33 -19.54 3.53
C PRO A 46 32.46 -18.90 2.45
N GLU A 47 31.26 -19.43 2.21
CA GLU A 47 30.26 -18.77 1.38
C GLU A 47 30.06 -17.34 1.90
N SER A 48 30.26 -16.36 1.02
CA SER A 48 30.04 -14.95 1.36
C SER A 48 28.56 -14.74 1.66
N THR A 49 28.24 -14.46 2.92
CA THR A 49 26.91 -13.97 3.30
C THR A 49 26.69 -12.64 2.57
N GLN A 50 25.67 -12.60 1.71
CA GLN A 50 25.31 -11.39 0.98
C GLN A 50 25.03 -10.24 1.97
N THR A 51 25.61 -9.06 1.74
CA THR A 51 25.39 -7.89 2.59
C THR A 51 23.93 -7.44 2.49
N GLU A 52 23.24 -7.32 3.63
CA GLU A 52 21.92 -6.69 3.71
C GLU A 52 22.03 -5.24 3.21
N VAL A 53 21.30 -4.91 2.14
CA VAL A 53 21.25 -3.54 1.62
C VAL A 53 20.04 -2.86 2.28
N ASP A 54 20.31 -1.89 3.17
CA ASP A 54 19.28 -1.04 3.75
C ASP A 54 18.59 -0.22 2.65
N LYS A 55 17.32 -0.52 2.37
CA LYS A 55 16.47 0.28 1.49
C LYS A 55 15.77 1.40 2.27
N PRO A 56 15.62 2.60 1.70
CA PRO A 56 14.86 3.67 2.35
C PRO A 56 13.40 3.28 2.53
N SER A 57 12.80 3.68 3.65
CA SER A 57 11.39 3.41 3.94
C SER A 57 10.69 4.58 4.62
N ILE A 58 9.38 4.71 4.35
CA ILE A 58 8.51 5.73 4.93
C ILE A 58 7.22 5.11 5.46
N LYS A 59 6.58 5.79 6.40
CA LYS A 59 5.23 5.44 6.88
C LYS A 59 4.29 6.59 6.59
N VAL A 60 3.23 6.29 5.85
CA VAL A 60 2.16 7.25 5.55
C VAL A 60 0.93 6.92 6.38
N ALA A 61 0.36 7.93 7.02
CA ALA A 61 -0.85 7.76 7.84
C ALA A 61 -2.07 7.40 6.97
N THR A 62 -2.07 7.84 5.72
CA THR A 62 -3.14 7.58 4.75
C THR A 62 -2.52 7.41 3.37
N ALA A 63 -2.64 6.21 2.81
CA ALA A 63 -2.16 5.89 1.48
C ALA A 63 -2.95 6.67 0.40
N PRO A 64 -2.33 6.98 -0.76
CA PRO A 64 -3.01 7.56 -1.90
C PRO A 64 -3.84 6.49 -2.62
N ILE A 65 -5.00 6.16 -2.08
CA ILE A 65 -5.88 5.09 -2.56
C ILE A 65 -7.27 5.60 -2.91
N GLY A 66 -7.95 4.90 -3.82
CA GLY A 66 -9.28 5.26 -4.33
C GLY A 66 -10.25 4.10 -4.34
N GLY A 67 -11.53 4.44 -4.27
CA GLY A 67 -12.60 3.46 -4.29
C GLY A 67 -13.93 4.02 -3.83
N ALA A 68 -15.02 3.48 -4.36
CA ALA A 68 -16.36 3.83 -3.93
C ALA A 68 -17.24 2.57 -3.97
N PRO A 69 -18.27 2.48 -3.11
CA PRO A 69 -19.25 1.41 -3.15
C PRO A 69 -20.13 1.60 -4.38
N ASP A 70 -20.68 0.49 -4.89
CA ASP A 70 -21.61 0.54 -6.02
C ASP A 70 -22.94 1.21 -5.64
N GLU A 71 -23.38 1.04 -4.39
CA GLU A 71 -24.63 1.58 -3.87
C GLU A 71 -24.55 1.93 -2.37
N ALA A 72 -25.44 2.83 -1.94
CA ALA A 72 -25.64 3.12 -0.52
C ALA A 72 -26.39 1.97 0.15
N GLY A 73 -26.10 1.69 1.42
CA GLY A 73 -26.82 0.66 2.16
C GLY A 73 -26.21 0.28 3.50
N VAL A 74 -26.91 -0.60 4.22
CA VAL A 74 -26.50 -1.04 5.56
C VAL A 74 -25.22 -1.88 5.51
N ARG A 75 -24.96 -2.62 4.43
CA ARG A 75 -23.74 -3.40 4.24
C ARG A 75 -23.12 -3.02 2.91
N GLN A 76 -21.86 -2.63 2.93
CA GLN A 76 -21.15 -2.16 1.74
C GLN A 76 -19.80 -2.85 1.64
N CYS A 77 -19.40 -3.08 0.39
CA CYS A 77 -18.07 -3.57 0.05
C CYS A 77 -17.48 -2.60 -0.98
N THR A 78 -16.38 -1.96 -0.61
CA THR A 78 -15.73 -0.95 -1.47
C THR A 78 -14.39 -1.49 -1.96
N PRO A 79 -14.11 -1.44 -3.28
CA PRO A 79 -12.78 -1.73 -3.81
C PRO A 79 -11.79 -0.65 -3.35
N VAL A 80 -10.54 -1.02 -3.21
CA VAL A 80 -9.44 -0.14 -2.85
C VAL A 80 -8.30 -0.40 -3.81
N SER A 81 -7.93 0.64 -4.54
CA SER A 81 -6.88 0.61 -5.57
C SER A 81 -5.93 1.78 -5.36
N TRP A 82 -4.68 1.62 -5.83
CA TRP A 82 -3.71 2.70 -5.83
C TRP A 82 -4.17 3.85 -6.74
N LEU A 83 -4.00 5.10 -6.28
CA LEU A 83 -4.49 6.31 -6.96
C LEU A 83 -3.39 7.33 -7.31
N ALA A 84 -2.16 7.08 -6.87
CA ALA A 84 -1.00 7.85 -7.31
C ALA A 84 -0.50 7.31 -8.67
N ASP A 85 0.60 7.89 -9.16
CA ASP A 85 1.31 7.34 -10.32
C ASP A 85 1.78 5.90 -10.05
N ASP A 86 2.18 5.19 -11.11
CA ASP A 86 2.65 3.81 -11.04
C ASP A 86 3.67 3.59 -9.92
N ILE A 87 3.56 2.45 -9.23
CA ILE A 87 4.50 2.07 -8.17
C ILE A 87 5.86 1.83 -8.84
N PRO A 88 6.91 2.59 -8.50
CA PRO A 88 8.22 2.44 -9.16
C PRO A 88 8.85 1.06 -8.93
N ASP A 89 9.64 0.60 -9.90
CA ASP A 89 10.39 -0.65 -9.81
C ASP A 89 11.21 -0.75 -8.52
N GLY A 90 11.18 -1.93 -7.91
CA GLY A 90 11.90 -2.20 -6.67
C GLY A 90 11.32 -1.54 -5.41
N THR A 91 10.18 -0.84 -5.54
CA THR A 91 9.37 -0.31 -4.43
C THR A 91 8.27 -1.28 -4.03
N THR A 92 7.97 -1.30 -2.75
CA THR A 92 6.96 -2.18 -2.16
C THR A 92 6.11 -1.38 -1.19
N VAL A 93 4.78 -1.45 -1.35
CA VAL A 93 3.80 -0.77 -0.50
C VAL A 93 3.07 -1.81 0.32
N THR A 94 3.20 -1.77 1.63
CA THR A 94 2.47 -2.65 2.56
C THR A 94 1.35 -1.87 3.22
N LEU A 95 0.10 -2.23 2.91
CA LEU A 95 -1.08 -1.64 3.52
C LEU A 95 -1.27 -2.14 4.95
N GLY A 96 -1.53 -1.22 5.86
CA GLY A 96 -1.93 -1.51 7.23
C GLY A 96 -3.43 -1.75 7.36
N SER A 97 -3.91 -1.80 8.61
CA SER A 97 -5.32 -2.02 8.89
C SER A 97 -6.17 -0.77 8.55
N PRO A 98 -7.27 -0.93 7.79
CA PRO A 98 -8.20 0.17 7.52
C PRO A 98 -8.78 0.77 8.80
N LYS A 99 -9.13 2.05 8.74
CA LYS A 99 -9.82 2.82 9.78
C LYS A 99 -10.95 3.62 9.15
N LEU A 100 -11.94 3.98 9.95
CA LEU A 100 -13.09 4.76 9.51
C LEU A 100 -13.06 6.16 10.13
N ASP A 101 -13.45 7.16 9.34
CA ASP A 101 -13.61 8.53 9.79
C ASP A 101 -14.85 9.18 9.13
N PRO A 102 -15.93 9.46 9.89
CA PRO A 102 -16.11 9.20 11.32
C PRO A 102 -16.25 7.69 11.64
N LYS A 103 -15.91 7.31 12.88
CA LYS A 103 -15.79 5.89 13.31
C LYS A 103 -17.08 5.27 13.87
N ASP A 104 -18.12 6.05 14.07
CA ASP A 104 -19.33 5.70 14.82
C ASP A 104 -20.56 5.43 13.93
N ILE A 105 -20.46 5.73 12.63
CA ILE A 105 -21.54 5.49 11.67
C ILE A 105 -21.44 4.08 11.06
N PHE A 106 -20.23 3.61 10.77
CA PHE A 106 -19.95 2.28 10.24
C PHE A 106 -18.99 1.51 11.16
N GLU A 107 -19.12 0.19 11.16
CA GLU A 107 -18.14 -0.76 11.67
C GLU A 107 -17.51 -1.52 10.50
N LEU A 108 -16.20 -1.79 10.57
CA LEU A 108 -15.55 -2.65 9.59
C LEU A 108 -16.09 -4.08 9.74
N ASP A 109 -16.63 -4.63 8.65
CA ASP A 109 -17.24 -5.95 8.57
C ASP A 109 -16.90 -6.57 7.22
N GLN A 110 -15.83 -7.38 7.16
CA GLN A 110 -15.41 -8.00 5.91
C GLN A 110 -16.44 -8.98 5.35
N SER A 111 -17.37 -9.49 6.17
CA SER A 111 -18.46 -10.35 5.69
C SER A 111 -19.55 -9.60 4.91
N ALA A 112 -19.42 -8.28 4.77
CA ALA A 112 -20.18 -7.48 3.80
C ALA A 112 -19.64 -7.65 2.37
N CYS A 113 -18.39 -8.07 2.22
CA CYS A 113 -17.82 -8.48 0.94
C CYS A 113 -18.03 -9.98 0.71
N SER A 114 -18.08 -10.40 -0.56
CA SER A 114 -18.04 -11.82 -0.92
C SER A 114 -16.72 -12.46 -0.49
N ASP A 115 -16.74 -13.76 -0.14
CA ASP A 115 -15.57 -14.48 0.37
C ASP A 115 -14.41 -14.60 -0.64
N ASP A 116 -14.67 -14.41 -1.94
CA ASP A 116 -13.66 -14.39 -2.99
C ASP A 116 -12.86 -13.08 -3.07
N ARG A 117 -13.26 -12.05 -2.32
CA ARG A 117 -12.63 -10.72 -2.37
C ARG A 117 -11.45 -10.62 -1.41
N ARG A 118 -10.26 -10.30 -1.94
CA ARG A 118 -9.02 -10.04 -1.17
C ARG A 118 -9.23 -8.88 -0.19
N GLN A 119 -9.08 -9.12 1.11
CA GLN A 119 -9.11 -8.05 2.13
C GLN A 119 -7.86 -7.16 2.04
N CYS A 120 -8.00 -5.87 2.34
CA CYS A 120 -6.87 -4.91 2.30
C CYS A 120 -5.82 -5.01 3.41
N ALA A 121 -6.10 -5.74 4.50
CA ALA A 121 -5.16 -5.80 5.61
C ALA A 121 -3.90 -6.58 5.24
N ASN A 122 -2.72 -5.95 5.40
CA ASN A 122 -1.41 -6.53 5.07
C ASN A 122 -1.24 -6.89 3.59
N VAL A 123 -2.01 -6.24 2.71
CA VAL A 123 -1.79 -6.33 1.27
C VAL A 123 -0.45 -5.68 0.94
N VAL A 124 0.32 -6.37 0.11
CA VAL A 124 1.57 -5.88 -0.43
C VAL A 124 1.34 -5.60 -1.90
N TRP A 125 1.61 -4.37 -2.31
CA TRP A 125 1.61 -3.96 -3.69
C TRP A 125 3.02 -3.70 -4.19
N THR A 126 3.26 -4.06 -5.45
CA THR A 126 4.48 -3.81 -6.20
C THR A 126 4.12 -3.28 -7.59
N THR A 127 5.12 -2.99 -8.42
CA THR A 127 4.90 -2.60 -9.81
C THR A 127 4.21 -3.67 -10.67
N ASP A 128 4.30 -4.95 -10.28
CA ASP A 128 3.76 -6.08 -11.04
C ASP A 128 2.50 -6.70 -10.40
N ASP A 129 2.20 -6.33 -9.15
CA ASP A 129 1.08 -6.83 -8.35
C ASP A 129 0.46 -5.67 -7.58
N ASP A 130 -0.40 -4.90 -8.23
CA ASP A 130 -1.17 -3.81 -7.64
C ASP A 130 -2.68 -4.11 -7.60
N ASP A 131 -3.02 -5.41 -7.67
CA ASP A 131 -4.40 -5.88 -7.66
C ASP A 131 -5.21 -5.28 -6.51
N SER A 132 -6.42 -4.84 -6.85
CA SER A 132 -7.30 -4.17 -5.89
C SER A 132 -7.69 -5.09 -4.75
N CYS A 133 -7.76 -4.53 -3.56
CA CYS A 133 -8.29 -5.18 -2.37
C CYS A 133 -9.65 -4.59 -2.01
N PHE A 134 -10.33 -5.15 -1.02
CA PHE A 134 -11.68 -4.75 -0.66
C PHE A 134 -11.79 -4.51 0.85
N VAL A 135 -12.59 -3.51 1.22
CA VAL A 135 -12.96 -3.21 2.60
C VAL A 135 -14.47 -3.32 2.72
N GLY A 136 -14.92 -4.25 3.57
CA GLY A 136 -16.33 -4.39 3.94
C GLY A 136 -16.66 -3.56 5.18
N ALA A 137 -17.86 -2.98 5.21
CA ALA A 137 -18.39 -2.28 6.38
C ALA A 137 -19.89 -2.47 6.54
N ARG A 138 -20.36 -2.32 7.78
CA ARG A 138 -21.77 -2.33 8.15
C ARG A 138 -22.13 -1.04 8.87
N GLN A 139 -23.18 -0.37 8.41
CA GLN A 139 -23.73 0.82 9.05
C GLN A 139 -24.39 0.44 10.38
N VAL A 140 -24.06 1.17 11.44
CA VAL A 140 -24.54 0.94 12.81
C VAL A 140 -25.23 2.16 13.43
N ALA A 141 -25.06 3.34 12.83
CA ALA A 141 -25.77 4.55 13.21
C ALA A 141 -26.26 5.32 11.98
N ALA A 142 -27.28 6.16 12.19
CA ALA A 142 -27.76 7.07 11.15
C ALA A 142 -26.72 8.17 10.91
N GLY A 143 -26.62 8.65 9.66
CA GLY A 143 -25.72 9.73 9.30
C GLY A 143 -26.06 10.29 7.93
N ASP A 144 -25.69 11.54 7.68
CA ASP A 144 -25.92 12.27 6.44
C ASP A 144 -24.62 12.58 5.67
N GLU A 145 -23.47 12.09 6.16
CA GLU A 145 -22.16 12.26 5.55
C GLU A 145 -21.55 10.93 5.08
N ASN A 146 -20.65 11.01 4.11
CA ASN A 146 -19.86 9.86 3.69
C ASN A 146 -18.82 9.53 4.76
N VAL A 147 -18.60 8.25 5.01
CA VAL A 147 -17.55 7.79 5.92
C VAL A 147 -16.32 7.39 5.15
N HIS A 148 -15.21 8.08 5.39
CA HIS A 148 -13.95 7.83 4.72
C HIS A 148 -13.22 6.63 5.31
N VAL A 149 -12.57 5.85 4.43
CA VAL A 149 -11.71 4.73 4.82
C VAL A 149 -10.27 5.18 4.77
N LEU A 150 -9.60 5.26 5.91
CA LEU A 150 -8.20 5.62 6.02
C LEU A 150 -7.35 4.35 6.13
N VAL A 151 -6.48 4.09 5.16
CA VAL A 151 -5.56 2.94 5.20
C VAL A 151 -4.13 3.47 5.34
N PRO A 152 -3.45 3.23 6.48
CA PRO A 152 -2.03 3.56 6.60
C PRO A 152 -1.20 2.63 5.72
N ALA A 153 -0.01 3.06 5.32
CA ALA A 153 0.91 2.21 4.57
C ALA A 153 2.37 2.40 5.01
N GLU A 154 3.13 1.32 4.91
CA GLU A 154 4.58 1.32 5.01
C GLU A 154 5.16 1.07 3.62
N VAL A 155 6.03 1.96 3.16
CA VAL A 155 6.58 1.93 1.80
C VAL A 155 8.08 1.75 1.90
N THR A 156 8.59 0.71 1.26
CA THR A 156 10.03 0.48 1.08
C THR A 156 10.38 0.82 -0.35
N CYS A 157 11.21 1.83 -0.55
CA CYS A 157 11.50 2.37 -1.88
C CYS A 157 12.83 1.85 -2.42
N ALA A 158 12.96 1.87 -3.75
CA ALA A 158 14.26 1.67 -4.39
C ALA A 158 15.21 2.85 -4.13
N THR A 159 14.67 4.07 -4.12
CA THR A 159 15.43 5.32 -3.91
C THR A 159 14.71 6.26 -2.94
N GLU A 160 15.43 7.23 -2.39
CA GLU A 160 14.82 8.28 -1.54
C GLU A 160 13.86 9.18 -2.33
N GLU A 161 14.13 9.41 -3.62
CA GLU A 161 13.28 10.21 -4.51
C GLU A 161 11.91 9.54 -4.72
N ASP A 162 11.88 8.22 -4.87
CA ASP A 162 10.62 7.46 -4.97
C ASP A 162 9.79 7.58 -3.69
N CYS A 163 10.43 7.51 -2.53
CA CYS A 163 9.78 7.72 -1.25
C CYS A 163 9.23 9.15 -1.11
N ALA A 164 10.01 10.17 -1.52
CA ALA A 164 9.55 11.54 -1.50
C ALA A 164 8.33 11.77 -2.41
N ARG A 165 8.32 11.18 -3.61
CA ARG A 165 7.19 11.23 -4.55
C ARG A 165 5.93 10.59 -3.96
N ILE A 166 6.06 9.41 -3.35
CA ILE A 166 4.94 8.71 -2.73
C ILE A 166 4.40 9.48 -1.52
N ASP A 167 5.27 10.05 -0.67
CA ASP A 167 4.86 10.88 0.45
C ASP A 167 4.13 12.16 -0.02
N GLU A 168 4.59 12.79 -1.10
CA GLU A 168 3.91 13.95 -1.69
C GLU A 168 2.50 13.59 -2.17
N GLU A 169 2.35 12.51 -2.93
CA GLU A 169 1.05 12.08 -3.43
C GLU A 169 0.11 11.64 -2.29
N ALA A 170 0.64 10.99 -1.24
CA ALA A 170 -0.10 10.68 -0.03
C ALA A 170 -0.64 11.95 0.67
N ARG A 171 0.14 13.03 0.74
CA ARG A 171 -0.30 14.31 1.32
C ARG A 171 -1.31 15.05 0.46
N LYS A 172 -1.15 14.97 -0.87
CA LYS A 172 -1.96 15.71 -1.84
C LYS A 172 -3.32 15.06 -2.07
N ARG A 173 -3.35 13.73 -2.19
CA ARG A 173 -4.57 12.97 -2.50
C ARG A 173 -5.15 12.29 -1.27
N GLY A 174 -4.30 11.72 -0.43
CA GLY A 174 -4.71 10.87 0.68
C GLY A 174 -5.65 9.75 0.23
N SER A 175 -6.50 9.29 1.15
CA SER A 175 -7.52 8.30 0.81
C SER A 175 -8.75 9.00 0.23
N GLN A 176 -9.17 8.50 -0.92
CA GLN A 176 -10.41 8.85 -1.59
C GLN A 176 -11.39 7.68 -1.57
N VAL A 177 -11.24 6.78 -0.58
CA VAL A 177 -12.13 5.66 -0.33
C VAL A 177 -13.19 6.07 0.68
N TYR A 178 -14.47 5.76 0.42
CA TYR A 178 -15.57 6.08 1.32
C TYR A 178 -16.70 5.04 1.30
N PHE A 179 -17.63 5.16 2.25
CA PHE A 179 -18.93 4.50 2.30
C PHE A 179 -20.04 5.56 2.30
N ILE A 180 -21.21 5.21 1.77
CA ILE A 180 -22.36 6.12 1.63
C ILE A 180 -23.42 5.71 2.64
N THR A 181 -23.86 6.63 3.52
CA THR A 181 -24.92 6.29 4.48
C THR A 181 -26.25 5.99 3.77
N GLY A 182 -26.93 4.95 4.23
CA GLY A 182 -28.30 4.61 3.84
C GLY A 182 -29.31 4.90 4.96
N GLU A 183 -30.59 4.74 4.64
CA GLU A 183 -31.66 4.70 5.64
C GLU A 183 -31.51 3.43 6.49
N LEU A 184 -31.39 3.62 7.81
CA LEU A 184 -31.57 2.53 8.76
C LEU A 184 -33.06 2.33 8.98
N GLU A 185 -33.55 1.10 8.85
CA GLU A 185 -34.91 0.79 9.27
C GLU A 185 -35.02 1.01 10.78
N THR A 186 -35.53 2.17 11.18
CA THR A 186 -35.99 2.38 12.54
C THR A 186 -37.14 1.43 12.74
N THR A 187 -36.95 0.41 13.58
CA THR A 187 -38.05 -0.42 14.05
C THR A 187 -38.92 0.44 14.95
N ASP A 188 -39.77 1.26 14.36
CA ASP A 188 -40.84 1.94 15.08
C ASP A 188 -41.70 0.81 15.68
N PRO A 189 -41.87 0.74 17.02
CA PRO A 189 -42.74 -0.25 17.59
C PRO A 189 -44.13 -0.07 16.96
N PRO A 190 -44.82 -1.16 16.56
CA PRO A 190 -46.15 -1.04 15.98
C PRO A 190 -47.03 -0.21 16.94
N PRO A 191 -47.86 0.72 16.44
CA PRO A 191 -48.75 1.47 17.31
C PRO A 191 -49.55 0.45 18.11
N THR A 192 -49.45 0.53 19.44
CA THR A 192 -50.24 -0.33 20.32
C THR A 192 -51.69 0.11 20.13
N GLU A 193 -52.42 -0.54 19.22
CA GLU A 193 -53.86 -0.44 19.11
C GLU A 193 -54.44 -0.83 20.46
N SER A 194 -54.76 0.19 21.26
CA SER A 194 -55.44 0.02 22.53
C SER A 194 -56.90 -0.29 22.21
N THR A 195 -57.23 -1.56 22.04
CA THR A 195 -58.62 -2.00 21.88
C THR A 195 -59.39 -1.64 23.16
N PRO A 196 -60.44 -0.80 23.11
CA PRO A 196 -61.26 -0.55 24.28
C PRO A 196 -61.98 -1.84 24.66
N THR A 197 -61.78 -2.30 25.89
CA THR A 197 -62.54 -3.42 26.46
C THR A 197 -63.94 -2.93 26.80
N GLU A 198 -64.90 -3.15 25.89
CA GLU A 198 -66.33 -3.01 26.18
C GLU A 198 -66.69 -3.98 27.32
N THR A 199 -67.09 -3.42 28.46
CA THR A 199 -67.60 -4.18 29.61
C THR A 199 -69.10 -4.47 29.38
N PRO A 200 -69.56 -5.73 29.36
CA PRO A 200 -70.99 -6.00 29.29
C PRO A 200 -71.64 -5.70 30.65
N SER A 201 -72.50 -4.68 30.67
CA SER A 201 -73.42 -4.40 31.78
C SER A 201 -74.56 -5.42 31.75
N GLY A 202 -74.47 -6.47 32.55
CA GLY A 202 -75.56 -7.42 32.76
C GLY A 202 -76.69 -6.80 33.59
N GLY A 203 -77.92 -6.91 33.07
CA GLY A 203 -79.18 -6.65 33.78
C GLY A 203 -80.12 -7.84 33.61
#